data_AF-A0A314L812-F1
#
_entry.id   AF-A0A314L812-F1
#
_cell.length_a   1.000
_cell.length_b   1.000
_cell.length_c   1.000
_cell.angle_alpha   90.00
_cell.angle_beta   90.00
_cell.angle_gamma   90.00
#
_symmetry.space_group_name_H-M   'P 1'
#
loop_
_entity.id
_entity.type
_entity.pdbx_description
1 polymer ?
#
loop_
_entity_poly.entity_id
_entity_poly.type
_entity_poly.pdbx_seq_one_letter_code
_entity_poly.pdbx_strand_id
1 'polypeptide(L)'
;LRRSLRTSKPPIWLTDYVPGTKSSHTPYPLSASLCYSVLSPAYKACLTAFSSIVEPHSFEQAVSDSNWVQAMNLELQALNDNHTWELVDLPAGKTPIGCK
;
A
#
# COMPACT_ATOMS: atom_id res chain seq x y z
N LEU A 1 -22.59 -4.35 -6.40
CA LEU A 1 -21.22 -4.32 -6.98
C LEU A 1 -21.36 -4.26 -8.50
N ARG A 2 -21.17 -3.11 -9.14
CA ARG A 2 -21.24 -3.01 -10.60
C ARG A 2 -19.89 -3.48 -11.15
N ARG A 3 -19.82 -4.75 -11.56
CA ARG A 3 -18.64 -5.31 -12.23
C ARG A 3 -18.69 -4.92 -13.71
N SER A 4 -17.54 -4.57 -14.27
CA SER A 4 -17.40 -4.34 -15.71
C SER A 4 -17.82 -5.59 -16.47
N LEU A 5 -18.63 -5.42 -17.53
CA LEU A 5 -18.99 -6.50 -18.47
C LEU A 5 -17.96 -6.64 -19.60
N ARG A 6 -16.90 -5.81 -19.62
CA ARG A 6 -15.89 -5.86 -20.67
C ARG A 6 -15.03 -7.11 -20.50
N THR A 7 -14.82 -7.83 -21.59
CA THR A 7 -13.80 -8.88 -21.68
C THR A 7 -12.42 -8.26 -21.50
N SER A 8 -11.83 -8.45 -20.32
CA SER A 8 -10.46 -8.04 -20.05
C SER A 8 -9.51 -8.99 -20.80
N LYS A 9 -8.71 -8.44 -21.71
CA LYS A 9 -7.59 -9.18 -22.31
C LYS A 9 -6.35 -8.98 -21.43
N PRO A 10 -5.54 -10.02 -21.20
CA PRO A 10 -4.27 -9.82 -20.50
C PRO A 10 -3.39 -8.84 -21.30
N PRO A 11 -2.56 -8.04 -20.63
CA PRO A 11 -1.57 -7.22 -21.32
C PRO A 11 -0.65 -8.10 -22.18
N ILE A 12 -0.21 -7.58 -23.32
CA ILE A 12 0.64 -8.32 -24.29
C ILE A 12 1.91 -8.82 -23.61
N TRP A 13 2.53 -8.04 -22.72
CA TRP A 13 3.75 -8.44 -22.01
C TRP A 13 3.57 -9.66 -21.08
N LEU A 14 2.33 -10.03 -20.73
CA LEU A 14 2.05 -11.18 -19.89
C LEU A 14 2.18 -12.51 -20.65
N THR A 15 2.31 -12.49 -21.99
CA THR A 15 2.55 -13.70 -22.79
C THR A 15 3.97 -14.23 -22.63
N ASP A 16 4.92 -13.31 -22.43
CA ASP A 16 6.34 -13.63 -22.28
C ASP A 16 6.71 -13.85 -20.81
N TYR A 17 5.80 -13.44 -19.91
CA TYR A 17 5.89 -13.74 -18.50
C TYR A 17 5.71 -15.24 -18.30
N VAL A 18 6.82 -15.96 -18.14
CA VAL A 18 6.82 -17.35 -17.69
C VAL A 18 6.38 -17.32 -16.23
N PRO A 19 5.13 -17.69 -15.90
CA PRO A 19 4.77 -17.83 -14.51
C PRO A 19 5.60 -18.99 -14.00
N GLY A 20 6.38 -18.77 -12.94
CA GLY A 20 6.92 -19.88 -12.18
C GLY A 20 5.76 -20.85 -11.93
N THR A 21 5.95 -22.12 -12.32
CA THR A 21 4.93 -23.14 -12.10
C THR A 21 4.47 -23.05 -10.65
N LYS A 22 3.20 -23.33 -10.36
CA LYS A 22 2.69 -23.38 -8.96
C LYS A 22 3.32 -24.53 -8.13
N SER A 23 4.55 -24.90 -8.46
CA SER A 23 5.43 -25.67 -7.62
C SER A 23 5.95 -24.77 -6.52
N SER A 24 5.92 -25.28 -5.29
CA SER A 24 6.51 -24.70 -4.09
C SER A 24 8.02 -24.34 -4.21
N HIS A 25 8.67 -24.64 -5.34
CA HIS A 25 10.09 -24.43 -5.58
C HIS A 25 10.33 -23.32 -6.62
N THR A 26 10.50 -22.09 -6.14
CA THR A 26 11.24 -21.07 -6.88
C THR A 26 12.72 -21.48 -6.89
N PRO A 27 13.41 -21.59 -8.05
CA PRO A 27 14.81 -22.03 -8.11
C PRO A 27 15.78 -21.17 -7.29
N TYR A 28 15.44 -19.88 -7.15
CA TYR A 28 16.20 -18.91 -6.37
C TYR A 28 15.22 -18.15 -5.47
N PRO A 29 14.81 -18.72 -4.32
CA PRO A 29 13.98 -17.99 -3.39
C PRO A 29 14.80 -16.82 -2.83
N LEU A 30 14.19 -15.64 -2.71
CA LEU A 30 14.86 -14.47 -2.12
C LEU A 30 15.44 -14.79 -0.73
N SER A 31 14.77 -15.65 0.04
CA SER A 31 15.23 -16.10 1.35
C SER A 31 16.57 -16.86 1.32
N ALA A 32 16.94 -17.50 0.20
CA ALA A 32 18.24 -18.16 0.06
C ALA A 32 19.39 -17.16 -0.19
N SER A 33 19.08 -15.96 -0.69
CA SER A 33 20.07 -14.91 -0.98
C SER A 33 20.11 -13.81 0.10
N LEU A 34 19.13 -13.76 1.00
CA LEU A 34 19.10 -12.81 2.12
C LEU A 34 19.88 -13.36 3.32
N CYS A 35 20.92 -12.65 3.76
CA CYS A 35 21.69 -13.00 4.94
C CYS A 35 21.70 -11.85 5.95
N TYR A 36 21.04 -12.04 7.10
CA TYR A 36 21.03 -11.04 8.18
C TYR A 36 22.17 -11.25 9.19
N SER A 37 22.98 -12.31 9.07
CA SER A 37 23.98 -12.69 10.10
C SER A 37 25.05 -11.61 10.32
N VAL A 38 25.48 -10.95 9.24
CA VAL A 38 26.55 -9.92 9.22
C VAL A 38 26.08 -8.57 9.75
N LEU A 39 24.77 -8.35 9.92
CA LEU A 39 24.25 -7.09 10.41
C LEU A 39 24.58 -6.89 11.90
N SER A 40 24.90 -5.65 12.26
CA SER A 40 25.15 -5.27 13.65
C SER A 40 23.92 -5.53 14.52
N PRO A 41 24.09 -5.85 15.82
CA PRO A 41 22.96 -6.06 16.72
C PRO A 41 21.99 -4.87 16.76
N ALA A 42 22.52 -3.64 16.75
CA ALA A 42 21.70 -2.42 16.74
C ALA A 42 20.85 -2.30 15.46
N TYR A 43 21.44 -2.59 14.29
CA TYR A 43 20.70 -2.51 13.03
C TYR A 43 19.64 -3.62 12.92
N LYS A 44 19.92 -4.83 13.40
CA LYS A 44 18.93 -5.91 13.49
C LYS A 44 17.72 -5.49 14.34
N ALA A 45 17.97 -4.93 15.53
CA ALA A 45 16.90 -4.45 16.41
C ALA A 45 16.03 -3.38 15.73
N CYS A 46 16.66 -2.45 15.00
CA CYS A 46 15.97 -1.43 14.23
C CYS A 46 15.08 -2.03 13.13
N LEU A 47 15.60 -2.97 12.33
CA LEU A 47 14.83 -3.66 11.29
C LEU A 47 13.65 -4.44 11.86
N THR A 48 13.84 -5.13 12.98
CA THR A 48 12.75 -5.86 13.66
C THR A 48 11.67 -4.90 14.15
N ALA A 49 12.04 -3.75 14.71
CA ALA A 49 11.09 -2.73 15.12
C ALA A 49 10.25 -2.24 13.93
N PHE A 50 10.87 -1.91 12.79
CA PHE A 50 10.13 -1.51 11.60
C PHE A 50 9.25 -2.63 11.04
N SER A 51 9.75 -3.86 11.00
CA SER A 51 9.00 -5.00 10.49
C SER A 51 7.80 -5.36 11.36
N SER A 52 7.77 -4.91 12.62
CA SER A 52 6.66 -5.12 13.54
C SER A 52 5.50 -4.14 13.36
N ILE A 53 5.71 -3.04 12.61
CA ILE A 53 4.66 -2.08 12.31
C ILE A 53 3.69 -2.72 11.31
N VAL A 54 2.43 -2.83 11.69
CA VAL A 54 1.36 -3.41 10.85
C VAL A 54 0.55 -2.28 10.23
N GLU A 55 0.37 -2.34 8.91
CA GLU A 55 -0.51 -1.43 8.20
C GLU A 55 -1.98 -1.77 8.52
N PRO A 56 -2.81 -0.78 8.89
CA PRO A 56 -4.22 -0.99 9.17
C PRO A 56 -4.94 -1.38 7.88
N HIS A 57 -5.82 -2.37 7.99
CA HIS A 57 -6.58 -2.87 6.83
C HIS A 57 -7.95 -2.20 6.66
N SER A 58 -8.34 -1.35 7.60
CA SER A 58 -9.59 -0.59 7.55
C SER A 58 -9.42 0.83 8.10
N PHE A 59 -10.33 1.71 7.71
CA PHE A 59 -10.38 3.08 8.23
C PHE A 59 -10.54 3.11 9.76
N GLU A 60 -11.39 2.24 10.32
CA GLU A 60 -11.61 2.14 11.76
C GLU A 60 -10.33 1.76 12.53
N GLN A 61 -9.50 0.89 11.96
CA GLN A 61 -8.19 0.56 12.52
C GLN A 61 -7.21 1.72 12.40
N ALA A 62 -7.19 2.41 11.26
CA ALA A 62 -6.30 3.54 11.05
C ALA A 62 -6.63 4.74 11.96
N VAL A 63 -7.92 5.06 12.13
CA VAL A 63 -8.35 6.22 12.94
C VAL A 63 -8.19 6.01 14.45
N SER A 64 -8.08 4.76 14.89
CA SER A 64 -7.83 4.43 16.30
C SER A 64 -6.34 4.45 16.68
N ASP A 65 -5.43 4.44 15.70
CA ASP A 65 -3.99 4.56 15.92
C ASP A 65 -3.52 6.02 15.78
N SER A 66 -2.95 6.57 16.85
CA SER A 66 -2.48 7.96 16.88
C SER A 66 -1.39 8.26 15.85
N ASN A 67 -0.54 7.29 15.51
CA ASN A 67 0.54 7.49 14.53
C ASN A 67 -0.04 7.68 13.12
N TRP A 68 -1.06 6.88 12.78
CA TRP A 68 -1.75 6.99 11.50
C TRP A 68 -2.56 8.29 11.39
N VAL A 69 -3.22 8.69 12.47
CA VAL A 69 -3.91 9.99 12.54
C VAL A 69 -2.91 11.15 12.37
N GLN A 70 -1.76 11.08 13.04
CA GLN A 70 -0.72 12.09 12.89
C GLN A 70 -0.18 12.15 11.46
N ALA A 71 0.10 11.01 10.84
CA ALA A 71 0.56 10.94 9.45
C ALA A 71 -0.48 11.54 8.48
N MET A 72 -1.77 11.24 8.67
CA MET A 72 -2.86 11.82 7.87
C MET A 72 -2.91 13.35 7.99
N ASN A 73 -2.76 13.89 9.20
CA ASN A 73 -2.76 15.33 9.43
C ASN A 73 -1.55 16.02 8.78
N LEU A 74 -0.37 15.39 8.81
CA LEU A 74 0.82 15.91 8.14
C LEU A 74 0.63 15.94 6.63
N GLU A 75 0.01 14.92 6.05
CA GLU A 75 -0.32 14.90 4.62
C GLU A 75 -1.31 16.03 4.28
N LEU A 76 -2.39 16.20 5.05
CA LEU A 76 -3.35 17.29 4.84
C LEU A 76 -2.68 18.67 4.92
N GLN A 77 -1.77 18.85 5.87
CA GLN A 77 -0.98 20.08 5.97
C GLN A 77 -0.09 20.27 4.75
N ALA A 78 0.63 19.24 4.31
CA ALA A 78 1.48 19.31 3.13
C ALA A 78 0.70 19.63 1.86
N LEU A 79 -0.52 19.11 1.71
CA LEU A 79 -1.40 19.42 0.59
C LEU A 79 -1.83 20.90 0.59
N ASN A 80 -2.17 21.43 1.76
CA ASN A 80 -2.50 22.84 1.95
C ASN A 80 -1.29 23.74 1.65
N ASP A 81 -0.12 23.41 2.21
CA ASP A 81 1.10 24.20 2.05
C ASP A 81 1.57 24.22 0.58
N ASN A 82 1.42 23.10 -0.14
CA ASN A 82 1.75 23.01 -1.55
C ASN A 82 0.69 23.60 -2.49
N HIS A 83 -0.46 24.05 -1.96
CA HIS A 83 -1.60 24.56 -2.75
C HIS A 83 -2.04 23.60 -3.87
N THR A 84 -1.85 22.29 -3.67
CA THR A 84 -2.21 21.27 -4.66
C THR A 84 -3.66 20.83 -4.53
N TRP A 85 -4.26 21.03 -3.36
CA TRP A 85 -5.65 20.67 -3.06
C TRP A 85 -6.36 21.84 -2.37
N GLU A 86 -7.58 22.11 -2.80
CA GLU A 86 -8.50 23.06 -2.16
C GLU A 86 -9.74 22.29 -1.71
N LEU A 87 -10.19 22.54 -0.48
CA LEU A 87 -11.45 21.99 0.02
C LEU A 87 -12.59 22.82 -0.58
N VAL A 88 -13.39 22.22 -1.45
CA VAL A 88 -14.52 22.88 -2.11
C VAL A 88 -15.81 22.18 -1.74
N ASP A 89 -16.87 22.96 -1.52
CA ASP A 89 -18.21 22.43 -1.32
C ASP A 89 -18.69 21.60 -2.51
N LEU A 90 -19.57 20.64 -2.24
CA LEU A 90 -20.18 19.83 -3.28
C LEU A 90 -21.00 20.73 -4.22
N PRO A 91 -20.65 20.80 -5.53
CA PRO A 91 -21.40 21.64 -6.46
C PRO A 91 -22.84 21.17 -6.65
N ALA A 92 -23.74 22.13 -6.84
CA ALA A 92 -25.18 21.87 -6.99
C ALA A 92 -25.47 20.84 -8.10
N GLY A 93 -26.33 19.87 -7.79
CA GLY A 93 -26.73 18.82 -8.74
C GLY A 93 -25.70 17.70 -8.94
N LYS A 94 -24.58 17.69 -8.21
CA LYS A 94 -23.66 16.55 -8.16
C LYS A 94 -23.94 15.68 -6.94
N THR A 95 -23.75 14.38 -7.10
CA THR A 95 -23.77 13.43 -5.99
C THR A 95 -22.33 13.20 -5.53
N PRO A 96 -22.04 13.29 -4.22
CA PRO A 96 -20.72 12.96 -3.73
C PRO A 96 -20.44 11.48 -4.00
N ILE A 97 -19.19 11.17 -4.30
CA ILE A 97 -18.78 9.77 -4.41
C ILE A 97 -18.82 9.21 -2.99
N GLY A 98 -19.80 8.36 -2.72
CA GLY A 98 -19.89 7.69 -1.43
C GLY A 98 -18.69 6.76 -1.20
N CYS A 99 -18.10 6.82 -0.01
CA CYS A 99 -17.25 5.75 0.48
C CYS A 99 -18.15 4.55 0.83
N LYS A 100 -17.64 3.34 0.60
CA LYS A 100 -18.38 2.09 0.78
C LYS A 100 -17.86 1.33 1.99
#